data_AF-A0A3M7DLZ3-F1
#
_entry.id   AF-A0A3M7DLZ3-F1
#
_cell.length_a   1.000
_cell.length_b   1.000
_cell.length_c   1.000
_cell.angle_alpha   90.00
_cell.angle_beta   90.00
_cell.angle_gamma   90.00
#
_symmetry.space_group_name_H-M   'P 1'
#
loop_
_entity.id
_entity.type
_entity.pdbx_description
1 polymer ?
#
loop_
_entity_poly.entity_id
_entity_poly.type
_entity_poly.pdbx_seq_one_letter_code
_entity_poly.pdbx_strand_id
1 'polypeptide(L)'
;MAYLIYTLTFAFLVCATGTKHLLRPLCLRTPRTTSTNPYPPVLYATRNLWKPHAPPIPYLTAPGTIPEPLYNLSAFLSNSINSVRYVRLPTSSTFAEDAEAGLHSSNFNLAENIEAGDSRRGLDEQARQEVHRIMKVRKVGFDEARRTFMEERFGREGIGRDGRPLDRKAVFFS
;
A
#
# COMPACT_ATOMS: atom_id res chain seq x y z
N MET A 1 -16.09 -18.75 31.75
CA MET A 1 -16.01 -17.54 32.59
C MET A 1 -15.41 -17.77 34.00
N ALA A 2 -15.04 -18.99 34.40
CA ALA A 2 -14.41 -19.26 35.71
C ALA A 2 -12.86 -19.32 35.71
N TYR A 3 -12.22 -19.50 34.54
CA TYR A 3 -10.75 -19.64 34.43
C TYR A 3 -9.98 -18.32 34.45
N LEU A 4 -10.65 -17.19 34.20
CA LEU A 4 -10.03 -15.85 34.19
C LEU A 4 -9.87 -15.23 35.58
N ILE A 5 -10.52 -15.78 36.61
CA ILE A 5 -10.48 -15.25 37.99
C ILE A 5 -9.38 -15.94 38.83
N TYR A 6 -9.05 -17.20 38.52
CA TYR A 6 -8.04 -17.99 39.25
C TYR A 6 -6.59 -17.61 38.92
N THR A 7 -6.33 -17.08 37.71
CA THR A 7 -4.96 -16.75 37.28
C THR A 7 -4.51 -15.37 37.76
N LEU A 8 -5.45 -14.44 37.98
CA LEU A 8 -5.16 -13.11 38.54
C LEU A 8 -4.93 -13.14 40.06
N THR A 9 -5.49 -14.12 40.77
CA THR A 9 -5.30 -14.27 42.23
C THR A 9 -3.99 -14.94 42.60
N PHE A 10 -3.43 -15.82 41.75
CA PHE A 10 -2.15 -16.49 42.04
C PHE A 10 -0.93 -15.57 41.84
N ALA A 11 -1.02 -14.58 40.93
CA ALA A 11 0.06 -13.63 40.69
C ALA A 11 0.22 -12.58 41.81
N PHE A 12 -0.87 -12.22 42.51
CA PHE A 12 -0.80 -11.28 43.64
C PHE A 12 -0.30 -11.94 44.93
N LEU A 13 -0.53 -13.24 45.12
CA LEU A 13 -0.19 -13.93 46.38
C LEU A 13 1.32 -14.18 46.54
N VAL A 14 2.07 -14.35 45.45
CA VAL A 14 3.54 -14.53 45.49
C VAL A 14 4.27 -13.24 45.86
N CYS A 15 3.63 -12.07 45.73
CA CYS A 15 4.23 -10.78 46.08
C CYS A 15 4.01 -10.39 47.56
N ALA A 16 3.08 -11.04 48.27
CA ALA A 16 2.65 -10.61 49.61
C ALA A 16 3.30 -11.37 50.78
N THR A 17 3.92 -12.54 50.55
CA THR A 17 4.51 -13.34 51.63
C THR A 17 6.04 -13.42 51.53
N GLY A 18 6.69 -12.59 52.35
CA GLY A 18 7.99 -12.93 52.91
C GLY A 18 9.20 -12.37 52.17
N THR A 19 9.63 -11.17 52.55
CA THR A 19 10.64 -11.02 53.62
C THR A 19 10.92 -9.54 53.80
N LYS A 20 10.42 -9.01 54.91
CA LYS A 20 10.79 -7.70 55.43
C LYS A 20 12.24 -7.81 55.91
N HIS A 21 13.22 -7.49 55.09
CA HIS A 21 14.47 -6.88 55.54
C HIS A 21 15.34 -6.57 54.34
N LEU A 22 15.87 -5.34 54.36
CA LEU A 22 16.88 -4.80 53.44
C LEU A 22 16.32 -4.40 52.08
N LEU A 23 16.01 -3.10 51.93
CA LEU A 23 16.78 -2.20 51.06
C LEU A 23 16.22 -0.78 51.18
N ARG A 24 17.13 0.17 51.39
CA ARG A 24 16.90 1.62 51.55
C ARG A 24 16.18 2.23 50.34
N PRO A 25 15.47 3.37 50.51
CA PRO A 25 14.87 4.09 49.40
C PRO A 25 15.97 4.86 48.66
N LEU A 26 16.41 4.36 47.50
CA LEU A 26 17.16 5.18 46.55
C LEU A 26 16.16 5.97 45.71
N CYS A 27 15.89 7.16 46.22
CA CYS A 27 15.22 8.24 45.55
C CYS A 27 16.00 8.56 44.26
N LEU A 28 15.49 8.14 43.09
CA LEU A 28 15.97 8.63 41.80
C LEU A 28 14.82 9.33 41.08
N ARG A 29 14.93 10.65 41.12
CA ARG A 29 14.18 11.66 40.38
C ARG A 29 14.12 11.28 38.89
N THR A 30 12.93 11.02 38.37
CA THR A 30 12.73 10.79 36.94
C THR A 30 12.68 12.12 36.18
N PRO A 31 13.38 12.26 35.03
CA PRO A 31 13.05 13.31 34.08
C PRO A 31 11.76 12.94 33.37
N ARG A 32 10.87 13.94 33.25
CA ARG A 32 9.60 13.85 32.53
C ARG A 32 9.89 13.66 31.02
N THR A 33 9.80 12.43 30.53
CA THR A 33 9.79 12.15 29.10
C THR A 33 8.38 11.75 28.66
N THR A 34 7.80 12.60 27.84
CA THR A 34 6.58 12.38 27.05
C THR A 34 6.83 11.26 26.04
N SER A 35 6.47 10.03 26.38
CA SER A 35 6.40 8.93 25.42
C SER A 35 5.24 8.03 25.79
N THR A 36 4.23 8.03 24.92
CA THR A 36 3.03 7.21 24.93
C THR A 36 3.40 5.72 24.84
N ASN A 37 3.63 5.07 25.98
CA ASN A 37 3.61 3.60 26.05
C ASN A 37 3.28 3.17 27.49
N PRO A 38 2.10 2.60 27.77
CA PRO A 38 1.76 2.17 29.11
C PRO A 38 2.42 0.81 29.39
N TYR A 39 3.71 0.86 29.75
CA TYR A 39 4.61 -0.25 30.14
C TYR A 39 5.08 -1.16 28.97
N PRO A 40 6.38 -1.58 28.91
CA PRO A 40 7.06 -2.20 30.05
C PRO A 40 8.59 -1.99 30.12
N PRO A 41 9.11 -0.78 30.41
CA PRO A 41 10.54 -0.63 30.68
C PRO A 41 10.96 -1.44 31.92
N VAL A 42 10.06 -1.64 32.89
CA VAL A 42 10.34 -2.40 34.13
C VAL A 42 10.46 -3.91 33.88
N LEU A 43 9.54 -4.53 33.13
CA LEU A 43 9.64 -5.98 32.83
C LEU A 43 10.88 -6.29 31.97
N TYR A 44 11.25 -5.38 31.08
CA TYR A 44 12.47 -5.52 30.27
C TYR A 44 13.73 -5.33 31.13
N ALA A 45 13.75 -4.35 32.04
CA ALA A 45 14.89 -4.11 32.93
C ALA A 45 15.12 -5.26 33.93
N THR A 46 14.07 -5.90 34.42
CA THR A 46 14.18 -7.05 35.34
C THR A 46 14.29 -8.40 34.64
N ARG A 47 14.39 -8.42 33.30
CA ARG A 47 14.45 -9.63 32.45
C ARG A 47 15.39 -10.70 32.99
N ASN A 48 16.59 -10.34 33.39
CA ASN A 48 17.60 -11.31 33.80
C ASN A 48 17.25 -12.05 35.09
N LEU A 49 16.35 -11.49 35.91
CA LEU A 49 15.93 -12.08 37.18
C LEU A 49 14.84 -13.15 36.99
N TRP A 50 13.88 -12.92 36.09
CA TRP A 50 12.76 -13.84 35.88
C TRP A 50 12.95 -14.81 34.71
N LYS A 51 13.83 -14.51 33.74
CA LYS A 51 14.07 -15.36 32.57
C LYS A 51 14.48 -16.82 32.88
N PRO A 52 15.30 -17.12 33.92
CA PRO A 52 15.63 -18.50 34.28
C PRO A 52 14.45 -19.33 34.79
N HIS A 53 13.42 -18.66 35.32
CA HIS A 53 12.22 -19.29 35.89
C HIS A 53 11.02 -19.26 34.92
N ALA A 54 11.21 -18.73 33.71
CA ALA A 54 10.16 -18.69 32.70
C ALA A 54 9.95 -20.08 32.09
N PRO A 55 8.70 -20.56 31.96
CA PRO A 55 8.44 -21.81 31.25
C PRO A 55 8.95 -21.72 29.80
N PRO A 56 9.42 -22.82 29.20
CA PRO A 56 9.94 -22.80 27.84
C PRO A 56 8.85 -22.32 26.87
N ILE A 57 9.12 -21.21 26.19
CA ILE A 57 8.25 -20.70 25.14
C ILE A 57 8.59 -21.50 23.86
N PRO A 58 7.62 -22.23 23.28
CA PRO A 58 7.84 -22.94 22.00
C PRO A 58 8.33 -21.93 20.93
N TYR A 59 9.04 -22.39 19.90
CA TYR A 59 9.67 -21.62 18.80
C TYR A 59 10.77 -20.60 19.15
N LEU A 60 10.98 -20.25 20.42
CA LEU A 60 12.14 -19.46 20.88
C LEU A 60 13.26 -20.32 21.47
N THR A 61 12.91 -21.43 22.13
CA THR A 61 13.88 -22.26 22.87
C THR A 61 13.68 -23.77 22.71
N ALA A 62 12.68 -24.19 21.93
CA ALA A 62 12.44 -25.59 21.57
C ALA A 62 11.72 -25.68 20.22
N PRO A 63 12.03 -26.67 19.36
CA PRO A 63 11.29 -26.89 18.12
C PRO A 63 9.87 -27.41 18.44
N GLY A 64 8.85 -26.76 17.87
CA GLY A 64 7.45 -27.14 18.04
C GLY A 64 6.53 -26.39 17.07
N THR A 65 5.40 -27.00 16.72
CA THR A 65 4.40 -26.40 15.81
C THR A 65 3.63 -25.30 16.53
N ILE A 66 3.53 -24.13 15.91
CA ILE A 66 2.80 -22.97 16.44
C ILE A 66 1.30 -23.34 16.51
N PRO A 67 0.58 -23.06 17.61
CA PRO A 67 -0.87 -23.24 17.64
C PRO A 67 -1.56 -22.27 16.68
N GLU A 68 -2.45 -22.80 15.85
CA GLU A 68 -3.24 -22.12 14.80
C GLU A 68 -3.75 -20.69 15.12
N PRO A 69 -4.30 -20.39 16.32
CA PRO A 69 -4.81 -19.03 16.58
C PRO A 69 -3.72 -17.95 16.53
N LEU A 70 -2.46 -18.26 16.83
CA LEU A 70 -1.36 -17.29 16.80
C LEU A 70 -0.83 -17.06 15.38
N TYR A 71 -0.85 -18.08 14.51
CA TYR A 71 -0.49 -17.94 13.11
C TYR A 71 -1.43 -16.94 12.40
N ASN A 72 -2.73 -17.11 12.58
CA ASN A 72 -3.75 -16.27 11.96
C ASN A 72 -3.65 -14.79 12.37
N LEU A 73 -3.35 -14.51 13.65
CA LEU A 73 -3.21 -13.13 14.13
C LEU A 73 -1.95 -12.47 13.56
N SER A 74 -0.84 -13.20 13.49
CA SER A 74 0.41 -12.69 12.90
C SER A 74 0.28 -12.44 11.39
N ALA A 75 -0.42 -13.33 10.67
CA ALA A 75 -0.69 -13.20 9.25
C ALA A 75 -1.63 -12.01 8.97
N PHE A 76 -2.66 -11.81 9.79
CA PHE A 76 -3.58 -10.68 9.70
C PHE A 76 -2.84 -9.34 9.87
N LEU A 77 -2.01 -9.23 10.92
CA LEU A 77 -1.21 -8.03 11.16
C LEU A 77 -0.19 -7.80 10.04
N SER A 78 0.48 -8.85 9.57
CA SER A 78 1.47 -8.76 8.50
C SER A 78 0.84 -8.31 7.17
N ASN A 79 -0.30 -8.88 6.79
CA ASN A 79 -1.03 -8.47 5.59
C ASN A 79 -1.57 -7.03 5.70
N SER A 80 -2.05 -6.65 6.88
CA SER A 80 -2.50 -5.29 7.14
C SER A 80 -1.37 -4.25 7.04
N ILE A 81 -0.15 -4.61 7.43
CA ILE A 81 1.02 -3.71 7.32
C ILE A 81 1.60 -3.72 5.90
N ASN A 82 1.57 -4.85 5.19
CA ASN A 82 2.08 -4.97 3.83
C ASN A 82 1.20 -4.26 2.79
N SER A 83 -0.12 -4.18 3.01
CA SER A 83 -1.02 -3.42 2.13
C SER A 83 -0.72 -1.92 2.09
N VAL A 84 -0.13 -1.37 3.16
CA VAL A 84 0.24 0.04 3.26
C VAL A 84 1.61 0.32 2.62
N ARG A 85 2.48 -0.69 2.51
CA ARG A 85 3.83 -0.54 1.90
C ARG A 85 3.85 -0.81 0.41
N TYR A 86 2.95 -1.66 -0.10
CA TYR A 86 2.77 -1.89 -1.52
C TYR A 86 1.49 -1.21 -1.99
N VAL A 87 1.58 0.09 -2.27
CA VAL A 87 0.62 0.72 -3.18
C VAL A 87 0.92 0.14 -4.56
N ARG A 88 0.05 -0.75 -5.06
CA ARG A 88 -0.01 -0.99 -6.51
C ARG A 88 -0.21 0.40 -7.11
N LEU A 89 0.78 0.92 -7.85
CA LEU A 89 0.46 1.98 -8.80
C LEU A 89 -0.72 1.44 -9.61
N PRO A 90 -1.80 2.22 -9.82
CA PRO A 90 -2.92 1.75 -10.62
C PRO A 90 -2.31 1.13 -11.86
N THR A 91 -2.46 -0.20 -11.96
CA THR A 91 -1.79 -0.96 -13.00
C THR A 91 -2.28 -0.34 -14.28
N SER A 92 -1.33 0.25 -15.01
CA SER A 92 -1.50 0.92 -16.29
C SER A 92 -2.72 0.41 -17.05
N SER A 93 -3.55 1.34 -17.54
CA SER A 93 -4.62 1.06 -18.50
C SER A 93 -4.20 -0.04 -19.45
N THR A 94 -4.89 -1.17 -19.37
CA THR A 94 -4.55 -2.34 -20.17
C THR A 94 -5.24 -2.24 -21.52
N PHE A 95 -4.65 -2.85 -22.55
CA PHE A 95 -5.30 -2.91 -23.87
C PHE A 95 -6.71 -3.54 -23.82
N ALA A 96 -6.97 -4.42 -22.84
CA ALA A 96 -8.28 -5.00 -22.60
C ALA A 96 -9.31 -3.93 -22.17
N GLU A 97 -8.96 -3.07 -21.20
CA GLU A 97 -9.83 -1.96 -20.76
C GLU A 97 -10.12 -0.98 -21.90
N ASP A 98 -9.12 -0.68 -22.74
CA ASP A 98 -9.28 0.20 -23.89
C ASP A 98 -10.23 -0.40 -24.94
N ALA A 99 -10.14 -1.72 -25.17
CA ALA A 99 -11.04 -2.44 -26.06
C ALA A 99 -12.49 -2.45 -25.51
N GLU A 100 -12.66 -2.70 -24.21
CA GLU A 100 -13.97 -2.63 -23.53
C GLU A 100 -14.58 -1.23 -23.56
N ALA A 101 -13.74 -0.19 -23.48
CA ALA A 101 -14.16 1.21 -23.60
C ALA A 101 -14.50 1.64 -25.04
N GLY A 102 -14.33 0.76 -26.03
CA GLY A 102 -14.61 1.06 -27.43
C GLY A 102 -13.56 1.96 -28.09
N LEU A 103 -12.32 1.98 -27.57
CA LEU A 103 -11.22 2.79 -28.09
C LEU A 103 -10.42 2.06 -29.17
N HIS A 104 -11.15 1.48 -30.12
CA HIS A 104 -10.59 0.75 -31.25
C HIS A 104 -11.32 1.12 -32.55
N SER A 105 -10.67 0.90 -33.69
CA SER A 105 -11.25 1.09 -35.02
C SER A 105 -10.69 0.08 -36.01
N SER A 106 -11.17 0.09 -37.26
CA SER A 106 -10.63 -0.77 -38.32
C SER A 106 -9.14 -0.55 -38.59
N ASN A 107 -8.67 0.69 -38.42
CA ASN A 107 -7.26 1.06 -38.60
C ASN A 107 -6.44 0.93 -37.29
N PHE A 108 -7.11 0.74 -36.15
CA PHE A 108 -6.50 0.65 -34.84
C PHE A 108 -7.10 -0.52 -34.06
N ASN A 109 -6.54 -1.71 -34.29
CA ASN A 109 -6.97 -2.95 -33.65
C ASN A 109 -6.10 -3.24 -32.40
N LEU A 110 -6.76 -3.60 -31.29
CA LEU A 110 -6.12 -3.95 -30.02
C LEU A 110 -6.09 -5.47 -29.77
N ALA A 111 -6.81 -6.27 -30.56
CA ALA A 111 -6.98 -7.70 -30.32
C ALA A 111 -5.65 -8.46 -30.29
N GLU A 112 -4.75 -8.19 -31.25
CA GLU A 112 -3.45 -8.85 -31.33
C GLU A 112 -2.56 -8.57 -30.11
N ASN A 113 -2.61 -7.34 -29.58
CA ASN A 113 -1.84 -6.96 -28.40
C ASN A 113 -2.38 -7.64 -27.13
N ILE A 114 -3.70 -7.79 -27.04
CA ILE A 114 -4.36 -8.49 -25.92
C ILE A 114 -4.02 -9.98 -25.97
N GLU A 115 -4.12 -10.61 -27.14
CA GLU A 115 -3.81 -12.03 -27.34
C GLU A 115 -2.33 -12.34 -27.08
N ALA A 116 -1.42 -11.46 -27.50
CA ALA A 116 0.00 -11.58 -27.24
C ALA A 116 0.38 -11.31 -25.77
N GLY A 117 -0.56 -10.91 -24.92
CA GLY A 117 -0.30 -10.57 -23.52
C GLY A 117 0.69 -9.41 -23.37
N ASP A 118 0.59 -8.42 -24.27
CA ASP A 118 1.53 -7.32 -24.32
C ASP A 118 1.53 -6.50 -23.02
N SER A 119 2.72 -6.34 -22.42
CA SER A 119 2.94 -5.62 -21.17
C SER A 119 3.23 -4.13 -21.36
N ARG A 120 3.26 -3.64 -22.61
CA ARG A 120 3.41 -2.21 -22.89
C ARG A 120 2.29 -1.41 -22.23
N ARG A 121 2.65 -0.21 -21.77
CA ARG A 121 1.68 0.77 -21.27
C ARG A 121 0.75 1.14 -22.44
N GLY A 122 -0.56 0.97 -22.25
CA GLY A 122 -1.58 1.32 -23.23
C GLY A 122 -1.70 2.82 -23.48
N LEU A 123 -2.88 3.28 -23.91
CA LEU A 123 -3.11 4.70 -24.17
C LEU A 123 -2.87 5.55 -22.89
N ASP A 124 -2.36 6.77 -23.07
CA ASP A 124 -2.23 7.73 -21.98
C ASP A 124 -3.61 8.06 -21.37
N GLU A 125 -3.71 8.03 -20.05
CA GLU A 125 -4.97 8.14 -19.33
C GLU A 125 -5.67 9.49 -19.56
N GLN A 126 -4.91 10.58 -19.62
CA GLN A 126 -5.48 11.91 -19.84
C GLN A 126 -6.01 12.05 -21.27
N ALA A 127 -5.21 11.60 -22.25
CA ALA A 127 -5.64 11.60 -23.65
C ALA A 127 -6.86 10.71 -23.87
N ARG A 128 -6.90 9.55 -23.22
CA ARG A 128 -8.01 8.59 -23.29
C ARG A 128 -9.33 9.17 -22.80
N GLN A 129 -9.32 9.78 -21.61
CA GLN A 129 -10.50 10.43 -21.03
C GLN A 129 -11.05 11.52 -21.95
N GLU A 130 -10.16 12.30 -22.56
CA GLU A 130 -10.54 13.39 -23.45
C GLU A 130 -11.12 12.90 -24.78
N VAL A 131 -10.52 11.89 -25.40
CA VAL A 131 -11.08 11.24 -26.59
C VAL A 131 -12.47 10.68 -26.28
N HIS A 132 -12.63 9.99 -25.15
CA HIS A 132 -13.93 9.46 -24.73
C HIS A 132 -14.96 10.57 -24.44
N ARG A 133 -14.52 11.73 -23.92
CA ARG A 133 -15.36 12.92 -23.77
C ARG A 133 -15.83 13.43 -25.13
N ILE A 134 -14.95 13.54 -26.11
CA ILE A 134 -15.28 13.99 -27.48
C ILE A 134 -16.26 13.02 -28.14
N MET A 135 -16.04 11.70 -28.02
CA MET A 135 -16.97 10.68 -28.51
C MET A 135 -18.38 10.88 -27.94
N LYS A 136 -18.48 11.13 -26.62
CA LYS A 136 -19.78 11.33 -25.95
C LYS A 136 -20.48 12.63 -26.36
N VAL A 137 -19.74 13.72 -26.46
CA VAL A 137 -20.26 15.06 -26.75
C VAL A 137 -20.64 15.20 -28.21
N ARG A 138 -19.75 14.79 -29.13
CA ARG A 138 -19.95 14.96 -30.58
C ARG A 138 -20.65 13.78 -31.25
N LYS A 139 -20.83 12.66 -30.54
CA LYS A 139 -21.43 11.41 -31.06
C LYS A 139 -20.68 10.86 -32.28
N VAL A 140 -19.36 11.00 -32.26
CA VAL A 140 -18.46 10.55 -33.33
C VAL A 140 -17.72 9.27 -32.94
N GLY A 141 -17.21 8.55 -33.93
CA GLY A 141 -16.39 7.36 -33.72
C GLY A 141 -14.99 7.67 -33.16
N PHE A 142 -14.25 6.62 -32.80
CA PHE A 142 -12.93 6.72 -32.17
C PHE A 142 -11.91 7.51 -33.02
N ASP A 143 -11.82 7.24 -34.32
CA ASP A 143 -10.83 7.88 -35.18
C ASP A 143 -11.08 9.39 -35.35
N GLU A 144 -12.34 9.79 -35.48
CA GLU A 144 -12.73 11.20 -35.59
C GLU A 144 -12.52 11.94 -34.26
N ALA A 145 -12.83 11.30 -33.13
CA ALA A 145 -12.55 11.84 -31.81
C ALA A 145 -11.05 12.02 -31.59
N ARG A 146 -10.22 11.02 -31.95
CA ARG A 146 -8.77 11.09 -31.85
C ARG A 146 -8.19 12.20 -32.72
N ARG A 147 -8.69 12.33 -33.96
CA ARG A 147 -8.29 13.41 -34.87
C ARG A 147 -8.59 14.77 -34.26
N THR A 148 -9.81 14.97 -33.79
CA THR A 148 -10.25 16.22 -33.15
C THR A 148 -9.37 16.56 -31.94
N PHE A 149 -9.11 15.60 -31.07
CA PHE A 149 -8.26 15.78 -29.90
C PHE A 149 -6.85 16.26 -30.28
N MET A 150 -6.27 15.66 -31.32
CA MET A 150 -4.95 16.05 -31.81
C MET A 150 -4.95 17.44 -32.44
N GLU A 151 -5.97 17.77 -33.24
CA GLU A 151 -6.12 19.11 -33.82
C GLU A 151 -6.25 20.19 -32.74
N GLU A 152 -7.03 19.93 -31.68
CA GLU A 152 -7.16 20.83 -30.53
C GLU A 152 -5.83 20.97 -29.76
N ARG A 153 -5.10 19.87 -29.58
CA ARG A 153 -3.78 19.88 -28.95
C ARG A 153 -2.76 20.68 -29.77
N PHE A 154 -2.74 20.50 -31.09
CA PHE A 154 -1.87 21.25 -31.99
C PHE A 154 -2.15 22.75 -31.92
N GLY A 155 -3.43 23.14 -31.96
CA GLY A 155 -3.81 24.55 -31.86
C GLY A 155 -3.31 25.21 -30.57
N ARG A 156 -3.33 24.47 -29.45
CA ARG A 156 -2.80 24.95 -28.16
C ARG A 156 -1.28 25.12 -28.15
N GLU A 157 -0.56 24.27 -28.87
CA GLU A 157 0.91 24.29 -28.96
C GLU A 157 1.42 25.17 -30.11
N GLY A 158 0.55 25.95 -30.77
CA GLY A 158 0.95 26.82 -31.88
C GLY A 158 1.29 26.05 -33.16
N ILE A 159 0.69 24.88 -33.36
CA ILE A 159 0.81 24.05 -34.56
C ILE A 159 -0.52 24.11 -35.32
N GLY A 160 -0.47 24.38 -36.62
CA GLY A 160 -1.65 24.40 -37.48
C GLY A 160 -2.22 23.00 -37.70
N ARG A 161 -3.44 22.92 -38.21
CA ARG A 161 -4.12 21.64 -38.53
C ARG A 161 -3.34 20.78 -39.54
N ASP A 162 -2.52 21.43 -40.37
CA ASP A 162 -1.65 20.76 -41.35
C ASP A 162 -0.36 20.20 -40.72
N GLY A 163 -0.21 20.28 -39.39
CA GLY A 163 0.97 19.84 -38.65
C GLY A 163 2.17 20.80 -38.72
N ARG A 164 2.02 21.95 -39.38
CA ARG A 164 3.07 22.96 -39.52
C ARG A 164 3.05 23.93 -38.33
N PRO A 165 4.20 24.35 -37.78
CA PRO A 165 4.26 25.44 -36.82
C PRO A 165 3.60 26.72 -37.37
N LEU A 166 2.86 27.43 -36.53
CA LEU A 166 2.27 28.74 -36.85
C LEU A 166 3.27 29.90 -36.72
N ASP A 167 4.53 29.61 -36.38
CA ASP A 167 5.58 30.60 -36.28
C ASP A 167 5.93 31.17 -37.66
N ARG A 168 5.88 32.50 -37.78
CA ARG A 168 6.26 33.23 -39.00
C ARG A 168 7.73 33.06 -39.36
N LYS A 169 8.58 32.68 -38.40
CA LYS A 169 10.01 32.43 -38.62
C LYS A 169 10.33 30.98 -38.94
N ALA A 170 9.34 30.08 -38.97
CA ALA A 170 9.58 28.68 -39.31
C ALA A 170 10.04 28.56 -40.78
N VAL A 171 11.22 27.97 -40.97
CA VAL A 171 11.76 27.64 -42.30
C VAL A 171 11.53 26.16 -42.55
N PHE A 172 11.01 25.81 -43.72
CA PHE A 172 10.78 24.43 -44.14
C PHE A 172 11.73 24.08 -45.28
N PHE A 173 12.25 22.86 -45.28
CA PHE A 173 13.08 22.31 -46.35
C PHE A 173 12.27 21.23 -47.07
N SER A 174 12.14 21.37 -48.39
CA SER A 174 11.42 20.44 -49.28
C SER A 174 12.36 19.81 -50.28
#